data_AF-A0A6M0GFR3-F1
#
_entry.id   AF-A0A6M0GFR3-F1
#
_cell.length_a   1.000
_cell.length_b   1.000
_cell.length_c   1.000
_cell.angle_alpha   90.00
_cell.angle_beta   90.00
_cell.angle_gamma   90.00
#
_symmetry.space_group_name_H-M   'P 1'
#
loop_
_entity.id
_entity.type
_entity.pdbx_description
1 polymer ?
#
loop_
_entity_poly.entity_id
_entity_poly.type
_entity_poly.pdbx_seq_one_letter_code
_entity_poly.pdbx_strand_id
1 'polypeptide(L)'
;LNRVHLRGLSVDQAIAAIALTGIEPQLSYQWNPDYNEIDVLVVISLKPLEETTDADERRENQLWEIFGDEVMLSIGNGTGKPYPNFLVCWHLERVTPPAPPKPDWQVEPKREIQSTTV
;
A
#
# COMPACT_ATOMS: atom_id res chain seq x y z
N LEU A 1 3.95 -2.96 -2.99
CA LEU A 1 4.80 -1.75 -3.14
C LEU A 1 4.45 -0.94 -4.38
N ASN A 2 4.15 -1.56 -5.53
CA ASN A 2 3.82 -0.85 -6.77
C ASN A 2 2.75 0.25 -6.59
N ARG A 3 1.82 0.04 -5.66
CA ARG A 3 0.67 0.92 -5.41
C ARG A 3 0.84 1.94 -4.28
N VAL A 4 1.98 2.02 -3.59
CA VAL A 4 2.18 2.96 -2.46
C VAL A 4 1.99 4.43 -2.85
N HIS A 5 2.19 4.75 -4.14
CA HIS A 5 1.94 6.06 -4.71
C HIS A 5 0.47 6.50 -4.60
N LEU A 6 -0.49 5.58 -4.50
CA LEU A 6 -1.91 5.90 -4.27
C LEU A 6 -2.13 6.60 -2.93
N ARG A 7 -1.22 6.42 -1.97
CA ARG A 7 -1.19 7.10 -0.67
C ARG A 7 -0.27 8.32 -0.65
N GLY A 8 0.24 8.74 -1.81
CA GLY A 8 1.22 9.83 -1.91
C GLY A 8 2.61 9.48 -1.37
N LEU A 9 2.91 8.19 -1.19
CA LEU A 9 4.21 7.71 -0.71
C LEU A 9 5.11 7.30 -1.87
N SER A 10 6.41 7.58 -1.74
CA SER A 10 7.43 6.88 -2.53
C SER A 10 7.69 5.48 -1.96
N VAL A 11 8.35 4.63 -2.75
CA VAL A 11 8.77 3.29 -2.29
C VAL A 11 9.71 3.41 -1.08
N ASP A 12 10.67 4.34 -1.11
CA ASP A 12 11.60 4.54 0.01
C ASP A 12 10.87 4.97 1.30
N GLN A 13 9.88 5.85 1.17
CA GLN A 13 9.05 6.26 2.31
C GLN A 13 8.24 5.09 2.86
N ALA A 14 7.68 4.26 1.98
CA ALA A 14 6.95 3.06 2.40
C ALA A 14 7.87 2.07 3.15
N ILE A 15 9.07 1.80 2.63
CA ILE A 15 10.04 0.92 3.29
C ILE A 15 10.48 1.48 4.64
N ALA A 16 10.77 2.78 4.73
CA ALA A 16 11.12 3.43 5.99
C ALA A 16 9.99 3.33 7.02
N ALA A 17 8.74 3.54 6.59
CA ALA A 17 7.57 3.40 7.46
C ALA A 17 7.41 1.97 7.99
N ILE A 18 7.62 0.96 7.16
CA ILE A 18 7.58 -0.45 7.58
C ILE A 18 8.68 -0.73 8.60
N ALA A 19 9.90 -0.27 8.36
CA ALA A 19 11.03 -0.46 9.27
C ALA A 19 10.78 0.13 10.67
N LEU A 20 10.05 1.25 10.76
CA LEU A 20 9.69 1.88 12.05
C LEU A 20 8.73 1.03 12.90
N THR A 21 7.99 0.10 12.29
CA THR A 21 7.09 -0.80 13.04
C THR A 21 7.84 -1.92 13.78
N GLY A 22 9.14 -2.08 13.49
CA GLY A 22 9.95 -3.18 14.02
C GLY A 22 9.63 -4.54 13.39
N ILE A 23 8.81 -4.56 12.33
CA ILE A 23 8.57 -5.75 11.53
C ILE A 23 9.70 -5.89 10.52
N GLU A 24 10.22 -7.10 10.35
CA GLU A 24 11.18 -7.43 9.29
C GLU A 24 10.41 -7.90 8.05
N PRO A 25 10.26 -7.05 7.01
CA PRO A 25 9.48 -7.40 5.84
C PRO A 25 10.21 -8.42 4.98
N GLN A 26 9.46 -9.39 4.44
CA GLN A 26 9.95 -10.25 3.36
C GLN A 26 9.43 -9.74 2.02
N LEU A 27 10.28 -9.70 1.00
CA LEU A 27 9.87 -9.35 -0.35
C LEU A 27 9.45 -10.59 -1.12
N SER A 28 8.31 -10.49 -1.79
CA SER A 28 7.82 -11.48 -2.74
C SER A 28 7.48 -10.82 -4.06
N TYR A 29 7.56 -11.58 -5.14
CA TYR A 29 7.38 -11.10 -6.50
C TYR A 29 6.40 -12.00 -7.23
N GLN A 30 5.47 -11.40 -7.96
CA GLN A 30 4.48 -12.12 -8.74
C GLN A 30 4.30 -11.46 -10.11
N TRP A 31 4.17 -12.27 -11.16
CA TRP A 31 3.74 -11.76 -12.46
C TRP A 31 2.25 -11.41 -12.44
N ASN A 32 1.91 -10.20 -12.82
CA ASN A 32 0.53 -9.72 -12.95
C ASN A 32 0.15 -9.59 -14.44
N PRO A 33 -0.68 -10.49 -14.98
CA PRO A 33 -1.04 -10.46 -16.39
C PRO A 33 -1.97 -9.30 -16.76
N ASP A 34 -2.75 -8.77 -15.81
CA ASP A 34 -3.74 -7.72 -16.08
C ASP A 34 -3.08 -6.36 -16.32
N TYR A 35 -1.98 -6.10 -15.61
CA TYR A 35 -1.18 -4.89 -15.76
C TYR A 35 0.11 -5.12 -16.55
N ASN A 36 0.38 -6.37 -16.96
CA ASN A 36 1.60 -6.77 -17.67
C ASN A 36 2.88 -6.31 -16.95
N GLU A 37 2.92 -6.48 -15.63
CA GLU A 37 4.02 -6.06 -14.77
C GLU A 37 4.36 -7.09 -13.68
N ILE A 38 5.48 -6.87 -12.98
CA ILE A 38 5.82 -7.64 -11.78
C ILE A 38 5.30 -6.88 -10.56
N ASP A 39 4.36 -7.48 -9.84
CA ASP A 39 3.95 -7.03 -8.53
C ASP A 39 5.06 -7.31 -7.51
N VAL A 40 5.48 -6.26 -6.81
CA VAL A 40 6.39 -6.37 -5.66
C VAL A 40 5.56 -6.29 -4.39
N LEU A 41 5.50 -7.41 -3.68
CA LEU A 41 4.75 -7.59 -2.45
C LEU A 41 5.69 -7.51 -1.24
N VAL A 42 5.22 -6.85 -0.18
CA VAL A 42 5.87 -6.89 1.14
C VAL A 42 5.02 -7.76 2.03
N VAL A 43 5.59 -8.87 2.48
CA VAL A 43 4.98 -9.80 3.40
C VAL A 43 5.40 -9.41 4.81
N ILE A 44 4.40 -9.05 5.62
CA ILE A 44 4.56 -8.44 6.93
C ILE A 44 4.38 -9.50 8.04
N SER A 45 3.46 -10.44 7.84
CA SER A 45 3.17 -11.51 8.78
C SER A 45 2.77 -12.78 8.02
N LEU A 46 3.33 -13.91 8.43
CA LEU A 46 2.98 -15.26 7.98
C LEU A 46 2.83 -16.14 9.22
N LYS A 47 1.81 -15.84 10.01
CA LYS A 47 1.55 -16.50 11.28
C LYS A 47 0.15 -17.11 11.31
N PRO A 48 -0.06 -18.31 11.87
CA PRO A 48 -1.40 -18.81 12.16
C PRO A 48 -2.14 -17.81 13.05
N LEU A 49 -3.45 -17.64 12.80
CA LEU A 49 -4.26 -16.68 13.54
C LEU A 49 -4.27 -16.98 15.04
N GLU A 50 -4.22 -18.26 15.40
CA GLU A 50 -4.20 -18.74 16.79
C GLU A 50 -2.92 -18.34 17.53
N GLU A 51 -1.86 -18.03 16.80
CA GLU A 51 -0.60 -17.60 17.38
C GLU A 51 -0.43 -16.07 17.32
N THR A 52 -1.30 -15.33 16.62
CA THR A 52 -1.26 -13.87 16.56
C THR A 52 -1.43 -13.26 17.96
N THR A 53 -0.53 -12.34 18.31
CA THR A 53 -0.57 -11.64 19.61
C THR A 53 -1.17 -10.24 19.47
N ASP A 54 -1.66 -9.66 20.57
CA ASP A 54 -2.09 -8.25 20.60
C ASP A 54 -1.00 -7.26 20.12
N ALA A 55 0.27 -7.62 20.31
CA ALA A 55 1.38 -6.80 19.83
C ALA A 55 1.50 -6.86 18.30
N ASP A 56 1.24 -8.01 17.70
CA ASP A 56 1.22 -8.18 16.24
C ASP A 56 0.06 -7.39 15.65
N GLU A 57 -1.16 -7.52 16.21
CA GLU A 57 -2.33 -6.75 15.78
C GLU A 57 -2.12 -5.23 15.88
N ARG A 58 -1.47 -4.75 16.94
CA ARG A 58 -1.16 -3.30 17.06
C ARG A 58 -0.24 -2.81 15.95
N ARG A 59 0.78 -3.60 15.57
CA ARG A 59 1.69 -3.22 14.48
C ARG A 59 0.98 -3.29 13.12
N GLU A 60 0.15 -4.31 12.91
CA GLU A 60 -0.68 -4.43 11.70
C GLU A 60 -1.63 -3.24 11.55
N ASN A 61 -2.30 -2.83 12.64
CA ASN A 61 -3.16 -1.65 12.65
C ASN A 61 -2.40 -0.36 12.30
N GLN A 62 -1.18 -0.17 12.82
CA GLN A 62 -0.34 0.98 12.45
C GLN A 62 -0.02 1.01 10.95
N LEU A 63 0.27 -0.15 10.36
CA LEU A 63 0.50 -0.25 8.92
C LEU A 63 -0.77 0.09 8.13
N TRP A 64 -1.92 -0.38 8.59
CA TRP A 64 -3.23 -0.08 7.99
C TRP A 64 -3.53 1.42 7.97
N GLU A 65 -3.17 2.17 9.02
CA GLU A 65 -3.32 3.63 9.05
C GLU A 65 -2.45 4.33 7.98
N ILE A 66 -1.24 3.81 7.75
CA ILE A 66 -0.28 4.39 6.80
C ILE A 66 -0.70 4.09 5.36
N PHE A 67 -0.93 2.82 5.06
CA PHE A 67 -1.04 2.31 3.70
C PHE A 67 -2.48 2.15 3.21
N GLY A 68 -3.44 1.99 4.12
CA GLY A 68 -4.86 1.82 3.78
C GLY A 68 -5.18 0.58 2.95
N ASP A 69 -6.47 0.42 2.64
CA ASP A 69 -7.00 -0.71 1.88
C ASP A 69 -6.56 -0.70 0.39
N GLU A 70 -6.05 0.44 -0.11
CA GLU A 70 -5.61 0.55 -1.50
C GLU A 70 -4.29 -0.17 -1.77
N VAL A 71 -3.51 -0.38 -0.71
CA VAL A 71 -2.13 -0.88 -0.76
C VAL A 71 -1.97 -2.17 0.05
N MET A 72 -2.68 -2.31 1.16
CA MET A 72 -2.52 -3.46 2.05
C MET A 72 -3.50 -4.59 1.77
N LEU A 73 -3.02 -5.80 2.00
CA LEU A 73 -3.76 -7.04 1.80
C LEU A 73 -3.50 -7.93 3.02
N SER A 74 -4.56 -8.52 3.57
CA SER A 74 -4.46 -9.57 4.58
C SER A 74 -5.04 -10.85 4.00
N ILE A 75 -4.32 -11.96 4.14
CA ILE A 75 -4.75 -13.29 3.70
C ILE A 75 -4.64 -14.28 4.85
N GLY A 76 -5.75 -14.60 5.51
CA GLY A 76 -5.88 -15.69 6.47
C GLY A 76 -6.48 -16.94 5.84
N ASN A 77 -5.98 -18.11 6.24
CA ASN A 77 -6.59 -19.40 5.93
C ASN A 77 -6.96 -20.09 7.26
N GLY A 78 -8.26 -20.22 7.54
CA GLY A 78 -8.78 -20.80 8.78
C GLY A 78 -10.32 -20.84 8.79
N THR A 79 -10.90 -21.47 9.81
CA THR A 79 -12.37 -21.54 10.04
C THR A 79 -12.94 -20.24 10.64
N GLY A 80 -12.10 -19.22 10.80
CA GLY A 80 -12.47 -17.91 11.32
C GLY A 80 -13.44 -17.19 10.39
N LYS A 81 -14.46 -16.58 10.99
CA LYS A 81 -15.53 -15.83 10.31
C LYS A 81 -14.96 -14.94 9.20
N PRO A 82 -15.65 -14.80 8.06
CA PRO A 82 -15.26 -13.86 7.01
C PRO A 82 -15.19 -12.46 7.62
N TYR A 83 -13.98 -11.91 7.71
CA TYR A 83 -13.80 -10.51 8.07
C TYR A 83 -14.27 -9.67 6.88
N PRO A 84 -15.24 -8.76 7.05
CA PRO A 84 -15.90 -8.07 5.94
C PRO A 84 -14.99 -7.13 5.13
N ASN A 85 -13.73 -6.94 5.57
CA ASN A 85 -12.74 -6.08 4.90
C ASN A 85 -11.63 -6.88 4.22
N PHE A 86 -11.84 -8.18 4.01
CA PHE A 86 -10.87 -9.07 3.42
C PHE A 86 -10.95 -9.03 1.89
N LEU A 87 -10.28 -8.04 1.29
CA LEU A 87 -10.09 -7.99 -0.15
C LEU A 87 -8.77 -8.69 -0.49
N VAL A 88 -8.85 -10.00 -0.75
CA VAL A 88 -7.94 -10.64 -1.72
C VAL A 88 -8.06 -9.80 -3.01
N CYS A 89 -6.96 -9.53 -3.72
CA CYS A 89 -6.80 -8.69 -4.94
C CYS A 89 -7.87 -8.73 -6.06
N TRP A 90 -8.98 -9.43 -5.88
CA TRP A 90 -10.03 -9.66 -6.85
C TRP A 90 -11.08 -8.54 -6.95
N HIS A 91 -11.06 -7.49 -6.10
CA HIS A 91 -12.11 -6.45 -6.08
C HIS A 91 -11.59 -5.02 -5.83
N LEU A 92 -10.60 -4.59 -6.61
CA LEU A 92 -10.13 -3.19 -6.62
C LEU A 92 -10.79 -2.34 -7.71
N GLU A 93 -12.10 -2.52 -7.93
CA GLU A 93 -12.96 -1.48 -8.48
C GLU A 93 -13.78 -0.87 -7.34
N ARG A 94 -13.11 -0.14 -6.45
CA ARG A 94 -13.79 0.80 -5.56
C ARG A 94 -13.48 2.21 -6.04
N VAL A 95 -14.53 3.02 -6.19
CA VAL A 95 -14.40 4.44 -6.50
C VAL A 95 -13.61 5.10 -5.36
N THR A 96 -12.35 5.39 -5.62
CA THR A 96 -11.48 6.12 -4.70
C THR A 96 -12.02 7.54 -4.57
N PRO A 97 -12.24 8.07 -3.35
CA PRO A 97 -12.50 9.49 -3.21
C PRO A 97 -11.31 10.29 -3.75
N PRO A 98 -11.54 11.48 -4.34
CA PRO A 98 -10.45 12.28 -4.90
C PRO A 98 -9.42 12.60 -3.80
N ALA A 99 -8.14 12.47 -4.15
CA ALA A 99 -7.04 12.76 -3.24
C ALA A 99 -7.17 14.18 -2.65
N PRO A 100 -6.76 14.41 -1.39
CA PRO A 100 -6.77 15.74 -0.81
C PRO A 100 -5.93 16.70 -1.67
N PRO A 101 -6.34 17.98 -1.79
CA PRO A 101 -5.60 18.96 -2.56
C PRO A 101 -4.17 19.07 -2.01
N LYS A 102 -3.19 19.05 -2.92
CA LYS A 102 -1.79 19.25 -2.55
C LYS A 102 -1.65 20.62 -1.86
N PRO A 103 -0.90 20.72 -0.75
CA PRO A 103 -0.66 22.01 -0.12
C PRO A 103 0.12 22.93 -1.08
N ASP A 104 -0.15 24.23 -1.02
CA ASP A 104 0.31 25.25 -1.99
C ASP A 104 1.82 25.26 -2.24
N TRP A 105 2.64 24.77 -1.29
CA TRP A 105 4.09 24.72 -1.42
C TRP A 105 4.61 23.57 -2.32
N GLN A 106 3.75 22.64 -2.74
CA GLN A 106 4.07 21.55 -3.69
C GLN A 106 3.61 21.81 -5.13
N VAL A 107 3.07 22.99 -5.44
CA VAL A 107 2.73 23.35 -6.81
C VAL A 107 4.02 23.71 -7.54
N GLU A 108 4.52 22.82 -8.39
CA GLU A 108 5.67 23.13 -9.24
C GLU A 108 5.36 24.39 -10.07
N PRO A 109 6.29 25.36 -10.15
CA PRO A 109 6.09 26.54 -10.97
C PRO A 109 5.92 26.11 -12.43
N LYS A 110 4.79 26.49 -13.04
CA LYS A 110 4.54 26.29 -14.48
C LYS A 110 5.72 26.88 -15.25
N ARG A 111 6.49 26.02 -15.93
CA ARG A 111 7.44 26.46 -16.95
C ARG A 111 6.64 27.07 -18.10
N GLU A 112 6.64 28.39 -18.20
CA GLU A 112 6.22 29.08 -19.41
C GLU A 112 7.19 28.70 -20.54
N ILE A 113 6.71 27.87 -21.47
CA ILE A 113 7.45 27.61 -22.71
C ILE A 113 7.27 28.86 -23.58
N GLN A 114 8.30 29.69 -23.65
CA GLN A 114 8.37 30.75 -24.64
C GLN A 114 8.49 30.11 -26.02
N SER A 115 7.42 30.18 -26.82
CA SER A 115 7.44 29.82 -28.23
C SER A 115 8.21 30.89 -29.01
N THR A 116 9.47 30.63 -29.33
CA THR A 116 10.21 31.41 -30.32
C THR A 116 9.77 30.96 -31.72
N THR A 117 8.96 31.78 -32.39
CA THR A 117 8.68 31.65 -33.82
C THR A 117 9.91 32.09 -34.62
N VAL A 118 10.38 31.22 -35.52
CA VAL A 118 11.35 31.55 -36.58
C VAL A 118 10.57 31.86 -37.86
#